data_AF-A0A562IF09-F1
#
_entry.id   AF-A0A562IF09-F1
#
_cell.length_a   1.000
_cell.length_b   1.000
_cell.length_c   1.000
_cell.angle_alpha   90.00
_cell.angle_beta   90.00
_cell.angle_gamma   90.00
#
_symmetry.space_group_name_H-M   'P 1'
#
loop_
_entity.id
_entity.type
_entity.pdbx_description
1 polymer ?
#
loop_
_entity_poly.entity_id
_entity_poly.type
_entity_poly.pdbx_seq_one_letter_code
_entity_poly.pdbx_strand_id
1 'polypeptide(L)'
;MPTPDDPAATSDTNRGDLLQLLLQICEDFLARTTPATHHEVDTLLRARGITGGPGWLIDMLGLTRLRLQDATHRDEQGAHHDT
;
A
#
# COMPACT_ATOMS: atom_id res chain seq x y z
N MET A 1 7.56 -18.33 -29.14
CA MET A 1 6.94 -17.04 -29.49
C MET A 1 5.66 -16.92 -28.67
N PRO A 2 5.68 -16.30 -27.48
CA PRO A 2 4.43 -15.99 -26.79
C PRO A 2 3.88 -14.66 -27.31
N THR A 3 2.60 -14.64 -27.65
CA THR A 3 1.79 -13.43 -27.88
C THR A 3 0.42 -13.65 -27.26
N PRO A 4 -0.32 -12.61 -26.85
CA PRO A 4 0.07 -11.20 -26.70
C PRO A 4 -0.12 -10.70 -25.26
N ASP A 5 0.47 -9.53 -24.97
CA ASP A 5 0.05 -8.60 -23.91
C ASP A 5 -1.45 -8.72 -23.62
N ASP A 6 -1.78 -9.24 -22.44
CA ASP A 6 -3.10 -9.02 -21.87
C ASP A 6 -3.08 -7.60 -21.28
N PRO A 7 -3.80 -6.63 -21.89
CA PRO A 7 -3.83 -5.26 -21.39
C PRO A 7 -4.44 -5.18 -19.97
N ALA A 8 -5.22 -6.19 -19.57
CA ALA A 8 -5.76 -6.32 -18.23
C ALA A 8 -4.67 -6.67 -17.20
N ALA A 9 -3.78 -7.62 -17.54
CA ALA A 9 -2.67 -7.99 -16.66
C ALA A 9 -1.69 -6.83 -16.48
N THR A 10 -1.35 -6.11 -17.55
CA THR A 10 -0.48 -4.92 -17.47
C THR A 10 -1.16 -3.75 -16.74
N SER A 11 -2.48 -3.58 -16.88
CA SER A 11 -3.22 -2.55 -16.13
C SER A 11 -3.33 -2.86 -14.64
N ASP A 12 -3.56 -4.11 -14.25
CA ASP A 12 -3.62 -4.50 -12.83
C ASP A 12 -2.24 -4.48 -12.17
N THR A 13 -1.18 -4.88 -12.87
CA THR A 13 0.21 -4.68 -12.40
C THR A 13 0.52 -3.20 -12.21
N ASN A 14 0.18 -2.34 -13.18
CA ASN A 14 0.39 -0.89 -13.08
C ASN A 14 -0.43 -0.26 -11.95
N ARG A 15 -1.65 -0.74 -11.71
CA ARG A 15 -2.50 -0.31 -10.59
C ARG A 15 -1.93 -0.75 -9.24
N GLY A 16 -1.44 -1.98 -9.14
CA GLY A 16 -0.78 -2.52 -7.95
C GLY A 16 0.48 -1.74 -7.60
N ASP A 17 1.31 -1.46 -8.60
CA ASP A 17 2.55 -0.68 -8.45
C ASP A 17 2.27 0.77 -8.05
N LEU A 18 1.26 1.40 -8.66
CA LEU A 18 0.83 2.76 -8.30
C LEU A 18 0.32 2.82 -6.85
N LEU A 19 -0.46 1.82 -6.43
CA LEU A 19 -0.96 1.76 -5.06
C LEU A 19 0.17 1.56 -4.05
N GLN A 20 1.14 0.69 -4.36
CA GLN A 20 2.34 0.52 -3.52
C GLN A 20 3.13 1.83 -3.38
N LEU A 21 3.32 2.55 -4.49
CA LEU A 21 4.02 3.84 -4.50
C LEU A 21 3.26 4.89 -3.65
N LEU A 22 1.94 4.97 -3.80
CA LEU A 22 1.12 5.91 -3.03
C LEU A 22 1.20 5.63 -1.53
N LEU A 23 1.11 4.36 -1.12
CA LEU A 23 1.24 3.95 0.27
C LEU A 23 2.62 4.32 0.83
N GLN A 24 3.68 4.09 0.07
CA GLN A 24 5.04 4.46 0.46
C GLN A 24 5.20 5.98 0.60
N ILE A 25 4.66 6.78 -0.32
CA ILE A 25 4.69 8.25 -0.21
C ILE A 25 3.97 8.72 1.05
N CYS A 26 2.81 8.14 1.37
CA CYS A 26 2.07 8.46 2.58
C CYS A 26 2.87 8.11 3.85
N GLU A 27 3.52 6.95 3.86
CA GLU A 27 4.40 6.49 4.94
C GLU A 27 5.56 7.48 5.16
N ASP A 28 6.31 7.79 4.10
CA ASP A 28 7.45 8.71 4.12
C ASP A 28 7.05 10.14 4.53
N PHE A 29 5.92 10.62 4.01
CA PHE A 29 5.40 11.94 4.34
C PHE A 29 5.07 12.02 5.84
N LEU A 30 4.26 11.10 6.34
CA LEU A 30 3.86 11.07 7.74
C LEU A 30 5.05 10.83 8.68
N ALA A 31 6.05 10.05 8.27
CA ALA A 31 7.26 9.84 9.08
C ALA A 31 8.10 11.13 9.23
N ARG A 32 8.03 12.06 8.27
CA ARG A 32 8.86 13.27 8.21
C ARG A 32 8.12 14.56 8.56
N THR A 33 6.80 14.51 8.72
CA THR A 33 6.00 15.71 9.01
C THR A 33 6.31 16.30 10.38
N THR A 34 5.97 17.58 10.55
CA THR A 34 6.15 18.28 11.82
C THR A 34 5.22 17.75 12.91
N PRO A 35 5.57 17.97 14.21
CA PRO A 35 4.70 17.61 15.32
C PRO A 35 3.30 18.25 15.25
N ALA A 36 3.15 19.43 14.66
CA ALA A 36 1.85 20.07 14.45
C ALA A 36 0.96 19.24 13.51
N THR A 37 1.52 18.77 12.39
CA THR A 37 0.83 17.88 11.46
C THR A 37 0.49 16.53 12.12
N HIS A 38 1.39 15.97 12.93
CA HIS A 38 1.08 14.78 13.73
C HIS A 38 -0.09 15.01 14.69
N HIS A 39 -0.17 16.18 15.31
CA HIS A 39 -1.29 16.51 16.20
C HIS A 39 -2.62 16.62 15.46
N GLU A 40 -2.63 17.21 14.26
CA GLU A 40 -3.81 17.26 13.40
C GLU A 40 -4.26 15.85 12.99
N VAL A 41 -3.31 15.00 12.57
CA VAL A 41 -3.58 13.59 12.25
C VAL A 41 -4.12 12.84 13.46
N ASP A 42 -3.54 13.01 14.64
CA ASP A 42 -4.03 12.41 15.89
C ASP A 42 -5.47 12.85 16.19
N THR A 43 -5.78 14.14 16.03
CA THR A 43 -7.12 14.68 16.23
C THR A 43 -8.12 14.03 15.26
N LEU A 44 -7.75 13.89 13.99
CA LEU A 44 -8.59 13.23 12.98
C LEU A 44 -8.81 11.74 13.29
N LEU A 45 -7.78 11.03 13.77
CA LEU A 45 -7.88 9.63 14.17
C LEU A 45 -8.81 9.47 15.37
N ARG A 46 -8.66 10.31 16.40
CA ARG A 46 -9.53 10.31 17.59
C ARG A 46 -10.98 10.60 17.24
N ALA A 47 -11.24 11.53 16.32
CA ALA A 47 -12.59 11.82 15.83
C ALA A 47 -13.27 10.61 15.18
N ARG A 48 -12.48 9.64 14.70
CA ARG A 48 -12.95 8.36 14.13
C ARG A 48 -12.90 7.20 15.13
N GLY A 49 -12.62 7.46 16.41
CA GLY A 49 -12.50 6.43 17.45
C GLY A 49 -11.20 5.62 17.40
N ILE A 50 -10.20 6.07 16.65
CA ILE A 50 -8.90 5.41 16.53
C ILE A 50 -7.93 6.03 17.54
N THR A 51 -7.42 5.22 18.47
CA THR A 51 -6.59 5.70 19.60
C THR A 51 -5.08 5.46 19.42
N GLY A 52 -4.66 4.83 18.31
CA GLY A 52 -3.25 4.50 18.07
C GLY A 52 -2.36 5.68 17.63
N GLY A 53 -2.97 6.84 17.34
CA GLY A 53 -2.26 8.04 16.91
C GLY A 53 -1.55 7.90 15.55
N PRO A 54 -0.70 8.88 15.18
CA PRO A 54 -0.04 8.94 13.88
C PRO A 54 0.89 7.75 13.61
N GLY A 55 1.56 7.24 14.65
CA GLY A 55 2.43 6.05 14.54
C GLY A 55 1.66 4.81 14.09
N TRP A 56 0.48 4.55 14.68
CA TRP A 56 -0.38 3.46 14.25
C TRP A 56 -0.80 3.58 12.78
N LEU A 57 -1.09 4.80 12.30
CA LEU A 57 -1.45 5.01 10.90
C LEU A 57 -0.28 4.66 9.96
N ILE A 58 0.95 5.09 10.31
CA ILE A 58 2.17 4.74 9.57
C ILE A 58 2.35 3.21 9.53
N ASP A 59 2.21 2.53 10.67
CA ASP A 59 2.32 1.07 10.74
C ASP A 59 1.25 0.36 9.88
N MET A 60 0.01 0.87 9.88
CA MET A 60 -1.06 0.30 9.05
C MET A 60 -0.81 0.51 7.56
N LEU A 61 -0.21 1.64 7.15
CA LEU A 61 0.20 1.86 5.75
C LEU A 61 1.28 0.86 5.34
N GLY A 62 2.31 0.67 6.17
CA GLY A 62 3.38 -0.30 5.94
C GLY A 62 2.84 -1.74 5.86
N LEU A 63 1.96 -2.12 6.79
CA LEU A 63 1.31 -3.43 6.79
C LEU A 63 0.45 -3.64 5.53
N THR A 64 -0.29 -2.63 5.10
CA THR A 64 -1.13 -2.71 3.89
C THR A 64 -0.26 -2.92 2.65
N ARG A 65 0.88 -2.21 2.56
CA ARG A 65 1.85 -2.39 1.48
C ARG A 65 2.43 -3.80 1.45
N LEU A 66 2.83 -4.34 2.61
CA LEU A 66 3.35 -5.70 2.71
C LEU A 66 2.31 -6.74 2.24
N ARG A 67 1.04 -6.59 2.66
CA ARG A 67 -0.04 -7.49 2.25
C ARG A 67 -0.32 -7.44 0.75
N LEU A 68 -0.18 -6.26 0.15
CA LEU A 68 -0.36 -6.10 -1.29
C LEU A 68 0.75 -6.82 -2.07
N GLN A 69 2.00 -6.72 -1.60
CA GLN A 69 3.15 -7.43 -2.17
C GLN A 69 3.00 -8.95 -2.08
N ASP A 70 2.57 -9.46 -0.92
CA ASP A 70 2.31 -10.89 -0.72
C ASP A 70 1.22 -11.41 -1.67
N ALA A 71 0.17 -10.61 -1.92
CA ALA A 71 -0.92 -10.98 -2.83
C ALA A 71 -0.42 -11.07 -4.29
N THR A 72 0.32 -10.07 -4.76
CA THR A 72 0.89 -10.07 -6.11
C THR A 72 1.84 -11.26 -6.33
N HIS A 73 2.69 -11.58 -5.36
CA HIS A 73 3.63 -12.69 -5.49
C HIS A 73 2.93 -14.07 -5.52
N ARG A 74 1.81 -14.22 -4.81
CA ARG A 74 1.01 -15.46 -4.87
C ARG A 74 0.34 -15.64 -6.23
N ASP A 75 -0.16 -14.56 -6.84
CA ASP A 75 -0.82 -14.62 -8.14
C ASP A 75 0.17 -14.99 -9.26
N GLU A 76 1.42 -14.49 -9.19
CA GLU A 76 2.50 -14.87 -10.11
C GLU A 76 2.93 -16.34 -9.98
N GLN A 77 2.93 -16.89 -8.76
CA GLN A 77 3.31 -18.29 -8.51
C GLN A 77 2.22 -19.30 -8.91
N GLY A 78 0.94 -18.93 -8.83
CA GLY A 78 -0.17 -19.76 -9.31
C GLY A 78 -0.17 -19.94 -10.83
N ALA A 79 0.25 -18.91 -11.57
CA ALA A 79 0.32 -18.95 -13.03
C ALA A 79 1.43 -19.86 -13.58
N HIS A 80 2.44 -20.20 -12.77
CA HIS A 80 3.64 -20.93 -13.22
C HIS A 80 3.59 -22.45 -12.94
N HIS A 81 2.51 -22.96 -12.32
CA HIS A 81 2.38 -24.37 -11.93
C HIS A 81 1.48 -25.21 -12.85
N ASP A 82 0.84 -24.60 -13.85
CA ASP A 82 -0.08 -25.25 -14.80
C ASP A 82 0.56 -25.46 -16.20
N THR A 83 1.83 -25.86 -16.26
CA THR A 83 2.50 -26.32 -17.51
C THR A 83 3.17 -27.66 -17.35
#